data_AF-A0A6H5HXI1-F1
#
_entry.id   AF-A0A6H5HXI1-F1
#
_cell.length_a   1.000
_cell.length_b   1.000
_cell.length_c   1.000
_cell.angle_alpha   90.00
_cell.angle_beta   90.00
_cell.angle_gamma   90.00
#
_symmetry.space_group_name_H-M   'P 1'
#
loop_
_entity.id
_entity.type
_entity.pdbx_description
1 polymer ?
#
loop_
_entity_poly.entity_id
_entity_poly.type
_entity_poly.pdbx_seq_one_letter_code
_entity_poly.pdbx_strand_id
1 'polypeptide(L)' 'MGEIRSAEAANQAVRAAVNGHLVLTTIHGSSIQGAILALQQIAAAGMQSQDLARAIISDGLTGVIHQCLVRDKIT' A
#
# COMPACT_ATOMS: atom_id res chain seq x y z
N MET A 1 9.50 2.13 -6.13
CA MET A 1 9.26 3.31 -5.27
C MET A 1 9.69 2.99 -3.85
N GLY A 2 9.96 4.00 -3.01
CA GLY A 2 10.36 3.79 -1.62
C GLY A 2 9.18 3.45 -0.70
N GLU A 3 9.24 3.88 0.55
CA GLU A 3 8.12 3.81 1.50
C GLU A 3 7.04 4.86 1.16
N ILE A 4 5.77 4.47 1.18
CA ILE A 4 4.64 5.40 1.06
C ILE A 4 4.41 6.07 2.42
N ARG A 5 4.67 7.38 2.49
CA ARG A 5 4.43 8.21 3.69
C ARG A 5 3.57 9.44 3.43
N SER A 6 3.20 9.71 2.17
CA SER A 6 2.39 10.86 1.77
C SER A 6 1.29 10.45 0.81
N ALA A 7 0.22 11.24 0.82
CA ALA A 7 -0.92 11.08 -0.08
C ALA A 7 -0.52 11.16 -1.55
N GLU A 8 0.42 12.05 -1.88
CA GLU A 8 0.90 12.25 -3.23
C GLU A 8 1.65 11.02 -3.75
N ALA A 9 2.55 10.45 -2.95
CA ALA A 9 3.25 9.21 -3.29
C ALA A 9 2.30 8.02 -3.43
N ALA A 10 1.31 7.89 -2.54
CA ALA A 10 0.29 6.84 -2.63
C ALA A 10 -0.52 6.95 -3.93
N ASN A 11 -0.96 8.17 -4.27
CA ASN A 11 -1.73 8.42 -5.48
C ASN A 11 -0.95 8.11 -6.75
N GLN A 12 0.34 8.48 -6.79
CA GLN A 12 1.21 8.15 -7.91
C GLN A 12 1.41 6.63 -8.04
N ALA A 13 1.69 5.93 -6.93
CA ALA A 13 1.89 4.49 -6.92
C ALA A 13 0.65 3.73 -7.40
N VAL A 14 -0.53 4.05 -6.85
CA VAL A 14 -1.80 3.39 -7.18
C VAL A 14 -2.21 3.67 -8.64
N ARG A 15 -2.02 4.89 -9.14
CA ARG A 15 -2.29 5.21 -10.56
C ARG A 15 -1.31 4.51 -11.52
N ALA A 16 -0.02 4.45 -11.17
CA ALA A 16 0.96 3.75 -11.99
C ALA A 16 0.63 2.26 -12.11
N ALA A 17 0.17 1.64 -11.02
CA ALA A 17 -0.26 0.24 -11.00
C ALA A 17 -1.44 -0.03 -11.96
N VAL A 18 -2.51 0.77 -11.89
CA VAL A 18 -3.68 0.61 -12.78
C VAL A 18 -3.36 0.96 -14.24
N ASN A 19 -2.36 1.81 -14.48
CA ASN A 19 -1.85 2.12 -15.83
C ASN A 19 -0.88 1.06 -16.39
N GLY A 20 -0.75 -0.11 -15.76
CA GLY A 20 -0.01 -1.25 -16.28
C GLY A 20 1.48 -1.32 -15.88
N HIS A 21 1.93 -0.51 -14.92
CA HIS A 21 3.28 -0.64 -14.39
C HIS A 21 3.29 -1.62 -13.21
N LEU A 22 4.32 -2.47 -13.14
CA LEU A 22 4.60 -3.21 -11.91
C LEU A 22 5.21 -2.25 -10.87
N VAL A 23 4.43 -1.91 -9.85
CA VAL A 23 4.84 -1.01 -8.78
C VAL A 23 5.22 -1.82 -7.54
N LEU A 24 6.50 -1.75 -7.16
CA LEU A 24 6.99 -2.27 -5.88
C LEU A 24 7.28 -1.11 -4.92
N THR A 25 6.70 -1.18 -3.72
CA THR A 25 6.77 -0.15 -2.69
C THR A 25 6.53 -0.77 -1.32
N THR A 26 6.87 -0.05 -0.26
CA THR A 26 6.66 -0.50 1.13
C THR A 26 5.72 0.44 1.87
N ILE A 27 5.04 -0.10 2.87
CA ILE A 27 4.25 0.68 3.80
C ILE A 27 4.44 0.09 5.20
N HIS A 28 4.53 0.96 6.20
CA HIS A 28 4.58 0.49 7.57
C HIS A 28 3.22 -0.10 7.98
N GLY A 29 3.18 -1.38 8.31
CA GLY A 29 1.98 -2.08 8.74
C GLY A 29 2.33 -3.28 9.60
N SER A 30 1.52 -3.53 10.64
CA SER A 30 1.68 -4.67 11.56
C SER A 30 0.95 -5.94 11.09
N SER A 31 0.28 -5.87 9.93
CA SER A 31 -0.42 -6.98 9.29
C SER A 31 -0.70 -6.63 7.83
N ILE A 32 -1.09 -7.64 7.03
CA ILE A 32 -1.52 -7.44 5.63
C ILE A 32 -2.74 -6.51 5.57
N GLN A 33 -3.76 -6.77 6.40
CA GLN A 33 -4.97 -5.96 6.45
C GLN A 33 -4.66 -4.52 6.89
N GLY A 34 -3.80 -4.37 7.90
CA GLY A 34 -3.34 -3.06 8.35
C GLY A 34 -2.61 -2.28 7.26
N ALA A 35 -1.75 -2.94 6.49
CA ALA A 35 -1.04 -2.32 5.36
C ALA A 35 -2.00 -1.84 4.26
N ILE A 36 -3.01 -2.65 3.89
CA ILE A 36 -4.02 -2.26 2.90
C ILE A 36 -4.85 -1.07 3.41
N LEU A 37 -5.31 -1.11 4.67
CA LEU A 37 -6.08 -0.02 5.28
C LEU A 37 -5.27 1.27 5.38
N ALA A 38 -3.99 1.19 5.73
CA ALA A 38 -3.09 2.33 5.79
C ALA A 38 -2.89 2.95 4.40
N LEU A 39 -2.65 2.12 3.36
CA LEU A 39 -2.53 2.59 1.99
C LEU A 39 -3.83 3.29 1.53
N GLN A 40 -4.99 2.69 1.84
CA GLN A 40 -6.29 3.26 1.52
C GLN A 40 -6.48 4.64 2.18
N GLN A 41 -6.16 4.77 3.47
CA GLN A 41 -6.28 6.04 4.18
C GLN A 41 -5.37 7.13 3.59
N ILE A 42 -4.10 6.80 3.30
CA ILE A 42 -3.13 7.75 2.75
C ILE A 42 -3.54 8.18 1.33
N ALA A 43 -3.93 7.23 0.47
CA ALA A 43 -4.39 7.54 -0.89
C ALA A 43 -5.68 8.37 -0.87
N ALA A 44 -6.65 8.01 -0.03
CA ALA A 44 -7.91 8.73 0.11
C ALA A 44 -7.71 10.19 0.55
N ALA A 45 -6.70 10.48 1.38
CA ALA A 45 -6.36 11.85 1.75
C ALA A 45 -5.95 12.71 0.55
N GLY A 46 -5.33 12.13 -0.48
CA GLY A 46 -4.99 12.88 -1.70
C GLY A 46 -6.11 12.88 -2.73
N MET A 47 -6.95 11.85 -2.75
CA MET A 47 -8.08 11.73 -3.67
C MET A 47 -9.36 12.41 -3.15
N GLN A 48 -9.39 12.81 -1.88
CA GLN A 48 -10.55 13.36 -1.19
C GLN A 48 -11.78 12.44 -1.26
N SER A 49 -11.56 11.12 -1.41
CA SER A 49 -12.63 10.11 -1.51
C SER A 49 -12.11 8.74 -1.10
N GLN A 50 -12.76 8.14 -0.10
CA GLN A 50 -12.45 6.80 0.38
C GLN A 50 -12.87 5.72 -0.62
N ASP A 51 -14.04 5.88 -1.23
CA ASP A 51 -14.57 4.89 -2.17
C ASP A 51 -13.76 4.87 -3.47
N LEU A 52 -13.31 6.03 -3.94
CA LEU A 52 -12.41 6.11 -5.09
C LEU A 52 -11.06 5.44 -4.80
N ALA A 53 -10.47 5.71 -3.64
CA ALA A 53 -9.21 5.08 -3.25
C ALA A 53 -9.35 3.55 -3.17
N ARG A 54 -10.45 3.05 -2.59
CA ARG A 54 -10.75 1.62 -2.54
C ARG A 54 -10.87 0.99 -3.93
N ALA A 55 -11.62 1.62 -4.83
CA ALA A 55 -11.82 1.10 -6.17
C ALA A 55 -10.48 0.97 -6.92
N ILE A 56 -9.67 2.03 -6.96
CA ILE A 56 -8.41 2.02 -7.72
C ILE A 56 -7.38 1.06 -7.07
N ILE A 57 -7.33 0.98 -5.74
CA ILE A 57 -6.47 0.00 -5.06
C ILE A 57 -6.95 -1.43 -5.39
N SER A 58 -8.26 -1.70 -5.39
CA SER A 58 -8.80 -3.02 -5.74
C SER A 58 -8.46 -3.44 -7.16
N ASP A 59 -8.42 -2.49 -8.10
CA ASP A 59 -8.07 -2.76 -9.50
C ASP A 59 -6.56 -2.99 -9.71
N GLY A 60 -5.71 -2.30 -8.94
CA GLY A 60 -4.27 -2.29 -9.14
C GLY A 60 -3.45 -3.19 -8.20
N LEU A 61 -4.02 -3.68 -7.09
CA LEU A 61 -3.27 -4.41 -6.08
C LEU A 61 -3.03 -5.88 -6.49
N THR A 62 -1.78 -6.22 -6.80
CA THR A 62 -1.41 -7.61 -7.15
C THR A 62 -1.15 -8.49 -5.93
N GLY A 63 -0.53 -7.96 -4.88
CA GLY A 63 -0.17 -8.75 -3.70
C GLY A 63 0.42 -7.91 -2.58
N VAL A 64 0.36 -8.44 -1.36
CA VAL A 64 0.89 -7.80 -0.15
C VAL A 64 1.73 -8.82 0.61
N ILE A 65 2.94 -8.42 0.98
CA ILE A 65 3.84 -9.21 1.81
C ILE A 65 4.01 -8.48 3.14
N HIS A 66 3.73 -9.17 4.24
CA HIS A 66 4.04 -8.69 5.58
C HIS A 66 5.22 -9.51 6.13
N GLN A 67 6.33 -8.83 6.42
CA GLN A 67 7.55 -9.44 6.94
C GLN A 67 7.74 -9.02 8.40
N CYS A 68 8.06 -9.99 9.25
CA CYS A 68 8.42 -9.75 10.64
C CYS A 68 9.72 -10.49 10.96
N LEU A 69 10.62 -9.83 11.67
CA LEU A 69 11.79 -10.48 12.26
C LEU A 69 11.36 -11.13 13.56
N VAL A 70 11.48 -12.45 13.63
CA VAL A 70 11.29 -13.23 14.85
C VAL A 70 12.64 -13.58 15.44
N ARG A 71 12.72 -13.62 16.77
CA ARG A 71 13.94 -14.05 17.45
C ARG A 71 14.18 -15.52 17.11
N ASP A 72 15.41 -15.85 16.73
CA ASP A 72 15.77 -17.23 16.46
C ASP A 72 15.63 -18.06 17.74
N LYS A 73 15.02 -19.25 17.63
CA LYS A 73 14.95 -20.20 18.75
C LYS A 73 16.24 -20.99 18.76
N ILE A 74 17.34 -20.33 19.15
CA ILE A 74 18.56 -21.05 19.49
C ILE A 74 18.21 -21.93 20.70
N THR A 75 18.04 -23.21 20.40
CA THR A 75 17.91 -24.30 21.37
C THR A 75 19.31 -24.83 21.65
#